data_AF-A0A7Y2GV10-F1
#
_entry.id   AF-A0A7Y2GV10-F1
#
_cell.length_a   1.000
_cell.length_b   1.000
_cell.length_c   1.000
_cell.angle_alpha   90.00
_cell.angle_beta   90.00
_cell.angle_gamma   90.00
#
_symmetry.space_group_name_H-M   'P 1'
#
loop_
_entity.id
_entity.type
_entity.pdbx_description
1 polymer ?
#
loop_
_entity_poly.entity_id
_entity_poly.type
_entity_poly.pdbx_seq_one_letter_code
_entity_poly.pdbx_strand_id
1 'polypeptide(L)'
;MEPKLSKQPIESVRAISKKAPQNLIPAALIDKWDLNGRIYEFRNDDRYYVYDTFNYLLTNGGNTLEWSGWEFSRLFGDTGDIIGVWEGVDVPGEELNLRGNGTYTWQIEPGSEYFGDFTYDSGNLTATAAEMRATVSTSGSDISFYPPYGLPIDATWSISEPYLTLDFSGTQYVYERV
;
A
#
# COMPACT_ATOMS: atom_id res chain seq x y z
N MET A 1 22.58 17.08 -64.90
CA MET A 1 21.14 16.73 -64.88
C MET A 1 20.92 15.86 -63.67
N GLU A 2 20.39 16.44 -62.60
CA GLU A 2 20.12 15.77 -61.33
C GLU A 2 18.81 14.96 -61.42
N PRO A 3 18.72 13.77 -60.82
CA PRO A 3 17.45 13.06 -60.68
C PRO A 3 16.64 13.67 -59.52
N LYS A 4 15.41 14.09 -59.85
CA LYS A 4 14.42 14.66 -58.93
C LYS A 4 14.04 13.63 -57.85
N LEU A 5 14.26 13.95 -56.57
CA LEU A 5 13.64 13.26 -55.45
C LEU A 5 12.12 13.53 -55.46
N SER A 6 11.34 12.48 -55.70
CA SER A 6 9.90 12.47 -55.48
C SER A 6 9.64 12.39 -53.96
N LYS A 7 9.04 13.43 -53.39
CA LYS A 7 8.54 13.42 -52.01
C LYS A 7 7.25 12.60 -51.97
N GLN A 8 7.32 11.37 -51.46
CA GLN A 8 6.11 10.68 -51.04
C GLN A 8 5.64 11.27 -49.70
N PRO A 9 4.33 11.48 -49.51
CA PRO A 9 3.82 12.00 -48.24
C PRO A 9 4.03 10.94 -47.16
N ILE A 10 4.59 11.38 -46.03
CA ILE A 10 4.62 10.59 -44.80
C ILE A 10 3.17 10.45 -44.36
N GLU A 11 2.53 9.33 -44.71
CA GLU A 11 1.36 8.90 -43.97
C GLU A 11 1.82 8.70 -42.53
N SER A 12 1.41 9.64 -41.68
CA SER A 12 1.55 9.54 -40.25
C SER A 12 0.84 8.27 -39.79
N VAL A 13 1.60 7.19 -39.66
CA VAL A 13 1.20 6.03 -38.88
C VAL A 13 1.08 6.53 -37.45
N ARG A 14 -0.12 7.01 -37.09
CA ARG A 14 -0.58 6.98 -35.71
C ARG A 14 -0.59 5.50 -35.35
N ALA A 15 0.56 5.01 -34.90
CA ALA A 15 0.60 3.87 -34.02
C ALA A 15 -0.22 4.31 -32.82
N ILE A 16 -1.50 3.92 -32.83
CA ILE A 16 -2.26 3.77 -31.61
C ILE A 16 -1.41 2.77 -30.84
N SER A 17 -0.61 3.29 -29.91
CA SER A 17 -0.06 2.46 -28.85
C SER A 17 -1.27 1.70 -28.33
N LYS A 18 -1.32 0.39 -28.60
CA LYS A 18 -2.18 -0.50 -27.84
C LYS A 18 -1.67 -0.32 -26.41
N LYS A 19 -2.35 0.57 -25.67
CA LYS A 19 -2.19 0.70 -24.24
C LYS A 19 -2.17 -0.74 -23.73
N ALA A 20 -1.07 -1.14 -23.08
CA ALA A 20 -0.99 -2.44 -22.43
C ALA A 20 -2.30 -2.67 -21.66
N PRO A 21 -2.82 -3.92 -21.58
CA PRO A 21 -4.05 -4.18 -20.84
C PRO A 21 -3.91 -3.48 -19.50
N GLN A 22 -4.73 -2.45 -19.27
CA GLN A 22 -4.62 -1.69 -18.05
C GLN A 22 -4.95 -2.67 -16.93
N ASN A 23 -4.09 -2.72 -15.91
CA ASN A 23 -4.28 -3.42 -14.65
C ASN A 23 -5.46 -2.82 -13.87
N LEU A 24 -6.62 -2.66 -14.50
CA LEU A 24 -7.78 -2.03 -13.92
C LEU A 24 -8.37 -2.98 -12.90
N ILE A 25 -8.43 -2.52 -11.67
CA ILE A 25 -9.19 -3.17 -10.61
C ILE A 25 -10.62 -3.43 -11.15
N PRO A 26 -11.11 -4.69 -11.11
CA PRO A 26 -12.46 -5.05 -11.50
C PRO A 26 -13.50 -4.15 -10.84
N ALA A 27 -14.46 -3.64 -11.61
CA ALA A 27 -15.47 -2.71 -11.11
C ALA A 27 -16.25 -3.22 -9.88
N ALA A 28 -16.38 -4.54 -9.74
CA ALA A 28 -17.05 -5.17 -8.61
C ALA A 28 -16.27 -5.03 -7.29
N LEU A 29 -14.94 -4.90 -7.35
CA LEU A 29 -14.08 -4.71 -6.18
C LEU A 29 -14.04 -3.24 -5.72
N ILE A 30 -14.36 -2.29 -6.60
CA ILE A 30 -14.27 -0.85 -6.32
C ILE A 30 -15.33 -0.46 -5.29
N ASP A 31 -14.94 -0.51 -4.03
CA ASP A 31 -15.76 -0.17 -2.87
C ASP A 31 -14.91 -0.13 -1.60
N LYS A 32 -15.57 0.16 -0.46
CA LYS A 32 -15.03 -0.02 0.89
C LYS A 32 -15.46 -1.35 1.47
N TRP A 33 -14.50 -2.05 2.06
CA TRP A 33 -14.63 -3.39 2.60
C TRP A 33 -14.05 -3.44 4.00
N ASP A 34 -14.85 -3.77 5.00
CA ASP A 34 -14.45 -3.96 6.38
C ASP A 34 -13.96 -5.39 6.60
N LEU A 35 -12.78 -5.53 7.19
CA LEU A 35 -12.32 -6.75 7.82
C LEU A 35 -12.00 -6.48 9.29
N ASN A 36 -12.94 -6.86 10.16
CA ASN A 36 -12.79 -6.76 11.62
C ASN A 36 -12.42 -5.35 12.12
N GLY A 37 -13.05 -4.31 11.55
CA GLY A 37 -12.84 -2.91 11.90
C GLY A 37 -11.74 -2.21 11.10
N ARG A 38 -11.04 -2.94 10.21
CA ARG A 38 -10.06 -2.37 9.27
C ARG A 38 -10.72 -2.19 7.91
N ILE A 39 -10.67 -0.98 7.37
CA ILE A 39 -11.32 -0.66 6.09
C ILE A 39 -10.31 -0.77 4.94
N TYR A 40 -10.70 -1.46 3.86
CA TYR A 40 -9.97 -1.55 2.60
C TYR A 40 -10.82 -0.90 1.52
N GLU A 41 -10.31 0.16 0.90
CA GLU A 41 -10.98 0.86 -0.19
C GLU A 41 -10.23 0.62 -1.49
N PHE A 42 -10.82 -0.15 -2.41
CA PHE A 42 -10.29 -0.28 -3.76
C PHE A 42 -10.85 0.85 -4.64
N ARG A 43 -10.00 1.52 -5.40
CA ARG A 43 -10.40 2.65 -6.25
C ARG A 43 -10.19 2.35 -7.73
N ASN A 44 -10.69 3.23 -8.60
CA ASN A 44 -10.57 3.11 -10.06
C ASN A 44 -9.23 3.64 -10.62
N ASP A 45 -8.26 3.91 -9.75
CA ASP A 45 -6.94 4.48 -10.06
C ASP A 45 -5.79 3.46 -9.88
N ASP A 46 -6.13 2.16 -9.89
CA ASP A 46 -5.22 1.02 -9.65
C ASP A 46 -4.60 1.02 -8.24
N ARG A 47 -5.18 1.80 -7.32
CA ARG A 47 -4.78 1.84 -5.91
C ARG A 47 -5.85 1.27 -5.01
N TYR A 48 -5.40 0.75 -3.88
CA TYR A 48 -6.26 0.54 -2.72
C TYR A 48 -5.70 1.29 -1.51
N TYR A 49 -6.59 1.54 -0.56
CA TYR A 49 -6.35 2.33 0.63
C TYR A 49 -6.72 1.47 1.83
N VAL A 50 -5.81 1.25 2.77
CA VAL A 50 -6.17 0.71 4.08
C VAL A 50 -6.45 1.86 5.01
N TYR A 51 -7.45 1.73 5.87
CA TYR A 51 -7.64 2.60 7.03
C TYR A 51 -7.63 1.71 8.26
N ASP A 52 -6.60 1.89 9.08
CA ASP A 52 -6.44 1.18 10.34
C ASP A 52 -5.87 2.11 11.41
N THR A 53 -5.96 1.64 12.65
CA THR A 53 -5.29 2.23 13.80
C THR A 53 -4.12 1.35 14.23
N PHE A 54 -2.89 1.88 14.14
CA PHE A 54 -1.71 1.18 14.65
C PHE A 54 -1.25 1.79 15.97
N ASN A 55 -1.05 0.95 16.97
CA ASN A 55 -0.53 1.36 18.27
C ASN A 55 0.93 0.95 18.38
N TYR A 56 1.84 1.91 18.26
CA TYR A 56 3.26 1.70 18.49
C TYR A 56 3.63 2.08 19.93
N LEU A 57 4.57 1.34 20.49
CA LEU A 57 5.13 1.59 21.81
C LEU A 57 6.59 1.99 21.69
N LEU A 58 6.99 3.07 22.36
CA LEU A 58 8.42 3.35 22.57
C LEU A 58 8.95 2.50 23.71
N THR A 59 9.96 1.68 23.41
CA THR A 59 10.65 0.83 24.39
C THR A 59 12.15 1.12 24.39
N ASN A 60 12.89 0.40 25.24
CA ASN A 60 14.35 0.47 25.32
C ASN A 60 14.90 1.91 25.51
N GLY A 61 14.32 2.64 26.46
CA GLY A 61 14.68 4.05 26.71
C GLY A 61 14.34 5.00 25.56
N GLY A 62 13.42 4.59 24.67
CA GLY A 62 12.99 5.36 23.52
C GLY A 62 13.86 5.17 22.27
N ASN A 63 14.60 4.07 22.15
CA ASN A 63 15.39 3.74 20.95
C ASN A 63 14.79 2.61 20.11
N THR A 64 13.74 1.97 20.60
CA THR A 64 13.02 0.92 19.90
C THR A 64 11.55 1.32 19.79
N LEU A 65 10.98 1.15 18.61
CA LEU A 65 9.55 1.30 18.37
C LEU A 65 8.99 -0.10 18.12
N GLU A 66 7.98 -0.51 18.87
CA GLU A 66 7.37 -1.85 18.78
C GLU A 66 5.92 -1.76 18.33
N TRP A 67 5.51 -2.64 17.42
CA TRP A 67 4.11 -2.79 17.03
C TRP A 67 3.78 -4.22 16.62
N SER A 68 2.82 -4.84 17.33
CA SER A 68 2.31 -6.18 17.01
C SER A 68 3.40 -7.25 16.79
N GLY A 69 4.51 -7.16 17.51
CA GLY A 69 5.66 -8.07 17.40
C GLY A 69 6.72 -7.67 16.36
N TRP A 70 6.50 -6.58 15.62
CA TRP A 70 7.50 -5.94 14.78
C TRP A 70 8.30 -4.96 15.61
N GLU A 71 9.61 -4.92 15.36
CA GLU A 71 10.54 -4.00 16.01
C GLU A 71 11.18 -3.08 14.98
N PHE A 72 11.32 -1.80 15.34
CA PHE A 72 12.07 -0.84 14.58
C PHE A 72 13.15 -0.20 15.45
N SER A 73 14.36 -0.09 14.89
CA SER A 73 15.49 0.58 15.52
C SER A 73 15.58 2.03 15.05
N ARG A 74 15.86 2.96 15.96
CA ARG A 74 16.04 4.36 15.59
C ARG A 74 17.28 4.57 14.72
N LEU A 75 17.09 5.18 13.56
CA LEU A 75 18.16 5.70 12.69
C LEU A 75 18.44 7.18 12.92
N PHE A 76 17.40 7.99 13.11
CA PHE A 76 17.49 9.44 13.28
C PHE A 76 16.40 9.97 14.24
N GLY A 77 16.66 11.11 14.87
CA GLY A 77 15.75 11.77 15.82
C GLY A 77 16.24 11.69 17.26
N ASP A 78 15.51 12.33 18.16
CA ASP A 78 15.89 12.44 19.57
C ASP A 78 15.45 11.21 20.37
N THR A 79 16.34 10.67 21.20
CA THR A 79 16.01 9.56 22.10
C THR A 79 14.84 9.93 23.01
N GLY A 80 13.83 9.06 23.09
CA GLY A 80 12.61 9.31 23.87
C GLY A 80 11.52 10.09 23.13
N ASP A 81 11.82 10.66 21.95
CA ASP A 81 10.82 11.27 21.07
C ASP A 81 10.51 10.35 19.89
N ILE A 82 9.25 10.12 19.59
CA ILE A 82 8.83 9.29 18.46
C ILE A 82 9.23 9.86 17.10
N ILE A 83 9.41 11.19 17.01
CA ILE A 83 9.74 11.87 15.76
C ILE A 83 11.14 11.47 15.32
N GLY A 84 11.24 10.94 14.11
CA GLY A 84 12.48 10.33 13.64
C GLY A 84 12.31 9.39 12.47
N VAL A 85 13.45 8.78 12.11
CA VAL A 85 13.52 7.72 11.11
C VAL A 85 13.86 6.42 11.83
N TRP A 86 13.14 5.37 11.48
CA TRP A 86 13.15 4.07 12.13
C TRP A 86 13.36 2.99 11.07
N GLU A 87 14.26 2.05 11.32
CA GLU A 87 14.56 0.93 10.43
C GLU A 87 13.92 -0.34 10.97
N GLY A 88 13.25 -1.10 10.10
CA GLY A 88 12.73 -2.42 10.45
C GLY A 88 13.85 -3.38 10.83
N VAL A 89 13.74 -4.02 11.99
CA VAL A 89 14.77 -4.96 12.47
C VAL A 89 14.77 -6.25 11.64
N ASP A 90 13.59 -6.71 11.23
CA ASP A 90 13.42 -7.99 10.55
C ASP A 90 13.39 -7.88 9.02
N VAL A 91 13.13 -6.69 8.47
CA VAL A 91 13.02 -6.44 7.03
C VAL A 91 14.11 -5.48 6.57
N PRO A 92 15.17 -5.97 5.89
CA PRO A 92 16.24 -5.12 5.41
C PRO A 92 15.75 -4.04 4.44
N GLY A 93 16.04 -2.77 4.74
CA GLY A 93 15.63 -1.63 3.92
C GLY A 93 14.21 -1.14 4.18
N GLU A 94 13.53 -1.68 5.19
CA GLU A 94 12.30 -1.13 5.73
C GLU A 94 12.60 0.16 6.50
N GLU A 95 11.91 1.25 6.16
CA GLU A 95 12.07 2.55 6.79
C GLU A 95 10.71 3.17 7.13
N LEU A 96 10.50 3.51 8.40
CA LEU A 96 9.37 4.29 8.90
C LEU A 96 9.86 5.69 9.32
N ASN A 97 9.30 6.72 8.70
CA ASN A 97 9.64 8.12 8.96
C ASN A 97 8.44 8.84 9.58
N LEU A 98 8.56 9.21 10.85
CA LEU A 98 7.55 9.91 11.65
C LEU A 98 7.94 11.39 11.77
N ARG A 99 7.07 12.29 11.30
CA ARG A 99 7.35 13.73 11.22
C ARG A 99 6.57 14.53 12.25
N GLY A 100 7.17 15.61 12.76
CA GLY A 100 6.58 16.47 13.81
C GLY A 100 5.31 17.22 13.41
N ASN A 101 4.89 17.15 12.14
CA ASN A 101 3.60 17.66 11.68
C ASN A 101 2.47 16.62 11.80
N GLY A 102 2.72 15.45 12.41
CA GLY A 102 1.73 14.38 12.57
C GLY A 102 1.58 13.48 11.35
N THR A 103 2.51 13.50 10.39
CA THR A 103 2.47 12.66 9.19
C THR A 103 3.60 11.63 9.20
N TYR A 104 3.37 10.47 8.59
CA TYR A 104 4.40 9.46 8.43
C TYR A 104 4.54 9.00 6.98
N THR A 105 5.71 8.44 6.65
CA THR A 105 5.86 7.53 5.50
C THR A 105 6.45 6.22 5.98
N TRP A 106 6.07 5.12 5.37
CA TRP A 106 6.68 3.82 5.61
C TRP A 106 6.99 3.19 4.26
N GLN A 107 8.16 2.60 4.14
CA GLN A 107 8.58 1.81 2.99
C GLN A 107 8.97 0.44 3.56
N ILE A 108 8.30 -0.63 3.14
CA ILE A 108 8.62 -1.99 3.60
C ILE A 108 9.60 -2.63 2.62
N GLU A 109 9.33 -2.47 1.32
CA GLU A 109 10.15 -2.96 0.23
C GLU A 109 10.31 -1.89 -0.88
N PRO A 110 11.33 -1.99 -1.74
CA PRO A 110 11.51 -1.08 -2.86
C PRO A 110 10.25 -1.01 -3.76
N GLY A 111 9.65 0.17 -3.86
CA GLY A 111 8.43 0.41 -4.66
C GLY A 111 7.12 0.38 -3.87
N SER A 112 7.18 0.13 -2.56
CA SER A 112 6.05 0.32 -1.64
C SER A 112 6.12 1.71 -0.99
N GLU A 113 5.01 2.46 -1.00
CA GLU A 113 4.92 3.79 -0.38
C GLU A 113 3.67 3.89 0.49
N TYR A 114 3.88 3.84 1.79
CA TYR A 114 2.85 4.05 2.79
C TYR A 114 3.00 5.47 3.31
N PHE A 115 1.89 6.14 3.59
CA PHE A 115 1.89 7.40 4.30
C PHE A 115 0.59 7.51 5.11
N GLY A 116 0.52 8.48 6.00
CA GLY A 116 -0.69 8.67 6.76
C GLY A 116 -0.50 9.69 7.86
N ASP A 117 -1.54 9.85 8.65
CA ASP A 117 -1.55 10.72 9.80
C ASP A 117 -1.49 9.89 11.09
N PHE A 118 -0.79 10.42 12.08
CA PHE A 118 -0.70 9.84 13.41
C PHE A 118 -0.96 10.87 14.50
N THR A 119 -1.46 10.37 15.62
CA THR A 119 -1.46 11.09 16.88
C THR A 119 -0.56 10.33 17.86
N TYR A 120 -0.01 11.03 18.83
CA TYR A 120 0.83 10.40 19.84
C TYR A 120 0.65 11.13 21.16
N ASP A 121 0.71 10.36 22.25
CA ASP A 121 0.68 10.89 23.60
C ASP A 121 1.58 10.03 24.49
N SER A 122 2.36 10.70 25.34
CA SER A 122 3.05 10.13 26.50
C SER A 122 3.77 8.77 26.28
N GLY A 123 4.35 8.54 25.10
CA GLY A 123 5.13 7.33 24.77
C GLY A 123 4.34 6.22 24.04
N ASN A 124 3.04 6.42 23.84
CA ASN A 124 2.23 5.60 22.93
C ASN A 124 1.95 6.40 21.65
N LEU A 125 2.21 5.76 20.53
CA LEU A 125 1.89 6.26 19.20
C LEU A 125 0.60 5.59 18.76
N THR A 126 -0.44 6.38 18.48
CA THR A 126 -1.63 5.86 17.83
C THR A 126 -1.68 6.46 16.43
N ALA A 127 -1.13 5.74 15.45
CA ALA A 127 -1.38 6.07 14.05
C ALA A 127 -2.88 5.92 13.82
N THR A 128 -3.61 7.03 13.69
CA THR A 128 -5.08 7.04 13.74
C THR A 128 -5.71 7.11 12.34
N ALA A 129 -4.90 7.22 11.29
CA ALA A 129 -5.35 7.14 9.91
C ALA A 129 -4.20 6.67 9.03
N ALA A 130 -3.91 5.37 9.13
CA ALA A 130 -2.88 4.77 8.32
C ALA A 130 -3.33 4.56 6.87
N GLU A 131 -3.31 5.62 6.05
CA GLU A 131 -3.67 5.55 4.63
C GLU A 131 -2.61 4.81 3.81
N MET A 132 -2.60 3.49 3.86
CA MET A 132 -1.73 2.68 3.03
C MET A 132 -2.19 2.76 1.57
N ARG A 133 -1.44 3.44 0.69
CA ARG A 133 -1.63 3.32 -0.76
C ARG A 133 -0.71 2.24 -1.28
N ALA A 134 -1.28 1.24 -1.93
CA ALA A 134 -0.46 0.35 -2.74
C ALA A 134 -1.15 0.04 -4.06
N THR A 135 -0.32 -0.36 -5.02
CA THR A 135 -0.77 -0.71 -6.35
C THR A 135 -1.45 -2.07 -6.29
N VAL A 136 -2.58 -2.19 -6.98
CA VAL A 136 -3.24 -3.47 -7.23
C VAL A 136 -2.98 -3.87 -8.67
N SER A 137 -2.65 -5.14 -8.88
CA SER A 137 -2.73 -5.74 -10.21
C SER A 137 -3.74 -6.87 -10.19
N THR A 138 -4.49 -7.01 -11.29
CA THR A 138 -5.48 -8.09 -11.42
C THR A 138 -5.31 -8.83 -12.73
N SER A 139 -5.50 -10.15 -12.66
CA SER A 139 -5.50 -11.04 -13.83
C SER A 139 -6.66 -12.03 -13.71
N GLY A 140 -7.82 -11.67 -14.27
CA GLY A 140 -9.03 -12.49 -14.13
C GLY A 140 -9.52 -12.54 -12.68
N SER A 141 -9.53 -13.74 -12.09
CA SER A 141 -9.89 -13.96 -10.68
C SER A 141 -8.75 -13.70 -9.71
N ASP A 142 -7.55 -13.42 -10.22
CA ASP A 142 -6.37 -13.19 -9.40
C ASP A 142 -6.24 -11.70 -9.10
N ILE A 143 -5.93 -11.37 -7.86
CA ILE A 143 -5.62 -10.03 -7.37
C ILE A 143 -4.29 -10.09 -6.60
N SER A 144 -3.39 -9.17 -6.93
CA SER A 144 -2.12 -9.00 -6.25
C SER A 144 -2.05 -7.59 -5.67
N PHE A 145 -1.84 -7.51 -4.37
CA PHE A 145 -1.71 -6.25 -3.62
C PHE A 145 -0.97 -6.52 -2.31
N TYR A 146 -0.43 -5.50 -1.63
CA TYR A 146 0.14 -5.70 -0.30
C TYR A 146 -0.98 -6.03 0.70
N PRO A 147 -1.09 -7.27 1.16
CA PRO A 147 -2.23 -7.67 1.97
C PRO A 147 -2.05 -7.17 3.41
N PRO A 148 -3.06 -7.37 4.28
CA PRO A 148 -2.84 -7.34 5.72
C PRO A 148 -1.53 -8.07 6.09
N TYR A 149 -0.74 -7.45 6.98
CA TYR A 149 0.61 -7.89 7.35
C TYR A 149 0.77 -9.40 7.52
N GLY A 150 1.82 -9.95 6.90
CA GLY A 150 2.17 -11.36 6.97
C GLY A 150 1.42 -12.28 6.00
N LEU A 151 0.57 -11.74 5.11
CA LEU A 151 -0.12 -12.53 4.11
C LEU A 151 0.59 -12.56 2.75
N PRO A 152 0.34 -13.58 1.91
CA PRO A 152 0.85 -13.63 0.54
C PRO A 152 0.31 -12.47 -0.31
N ILE A 153 1.14 -11.94 -1.22
CA ILE A 153 0.75 -10.83 -2.11
C ILE A 153 -0.39 -11.21 -3.06
N ASP A 154 -0.49 -12.49 -3.42
CA ASP A 154 -1.46 -12.99 -4.39
C ASP A 154 -2.65 -13.68 -3.71
N ALA A 155 -3.86 -13.26 -4.11
CA ALA A 155 -5.12 -13.88 -3.72
C ALA A 155 -5.99 -14.16 -4.94
N THR A 156 -6.93 -15.08 -4.78
CA THR A 156 -8.13 -15.10 -5.63
C THR A 156 -9.27 -14.36 -4.93
N TRP A 157 -10.18 -13.77 -5.71
CA TRP A 157 -11.30 -13.01 -5.15
C TRP A 157 -12.65 -13.51 -5.67
N SER A 158 -13.68 -13.39 -4.83
CA SER A 158 -15.07 -13.61 -5.22
C SER A 158 -16.01 -12.69 -4.44
N ILE A 159 -17.13 -12.32 -5.05
CA ILE A 159 -18.15 -11.49 -4.40
C ILE A 159 -19.45 -12.28 -4.33
N SER A 160 -20.00 -12.37 -3.13
CA SER A 160 -21.36 -12.79 -2.85
C SER A 160 -21.96 -11.73 -1.95
N GLU A 161 -22.61 -10.73 -2.57
CA GLU A 161 -23.03 -9.52 -1.87
C GLU A 161 -23.79 -9.82 -0.56
N PRO A 162 -23.48 -9.10 0.54
CA PRO A 162 -22.60 -7.93 0.65
C PRO A 162 -21.11 -8.26 0.90
N TYR A 163 -20.69 -9.51 0.67
CA TYR A 163 -19.37 -9.98 1.07
C TYR A 163 -18.38 -10.09 -0.09
N LEU A 164 -17.14 -9.66 0.17
CA LEU A 164 -15.95 -9.97 -0.62
C LEU A 164 -15.17 -11.06 0.10
N THR A 165 -14.84 -12.13 -0.60
CA THR A 165 -13.94 -13.17 -0.10
C THR A 165 -12.62 -13.08 -0.85
N LEU A 166 -11.53 -12.95 -0.10
CA LEU A 166 -10.16 -13.11 -0.61
C LEU A 166 -9.59 -14.42 -0.10
N ASP A 167 -9.06 -15.24 -1.00
CA ASP A 167 -8.47 -16.54 -0.71
C ASP A 167 -6.97 -16.52 -1.04
N PHE A 168 -6.14 -16.58 0.00
CA PHE A 168 -4.69 -16.63 -0.07
C PHE A 168 -4.23 -18.09 0.09
N SER A 169 -4.10 -18.80 -1.03
CA SER A 169 -3.61 -20.19 -1.06
C SER A 169 -4.34 -21.13 -0.08
N GLY A 170 -5.66 -20.98 0.05
CA GLY A 170 -6.53 -21.78 0.92
C GLY A 170 -6.92 -21.10 2.24
N THR A 171 -6.38 -19.92 2.55
CA THR A 171 -6.79 -19.14 3.73
C THR A 171 -7.75 -18.03 3.31
N GLN A 172 -8.98 -18.10 3.82
CA GLN A 172 -10.05 -17.18 3.41
C GLN A 172 -10.26 -16.05 4.41
N TYR A 173 -10.37 -14.84 3.86
CA TYR A 173 -10.77 -13.63 4.57
C TYR A 173 -12.06 -13.11 3.96
N VAL A 174 -13.08 -12.92 4.79
CA VAL A 174 -14.40 -12.43 4.39
C VAL A 174 -14.53 -10.99 4.87
N TYR A 175 -14.76 -10.09 3.92
CA TYR A 175 -14.91 -8.67 4.14
C TYR A 175 -16.37 -8.29 3.93
N GLU A 176 -16.89 -7.38 4.74
CA GLU A 176 -18.25 -6.84 4.61
C GLU A 176 -18.20 -5.46 3.93
N ARG A 177 -19.08 -5.21 2.97
CA ARG A 177 -19.19 -3.89 2.34
C ARG A 177 -19.65 -2.83 3.35
N VAL A 178 -19.03 -1.64 3.30
CA VAL A 178 -19.29 -0.50 4.22
C VAL A 178 -20.21 0.55 3.61
#